data_AF-I1RP44-F1
#
_entry.id   AF-I1RP44-F1
#
_cell.length_a   1.000
_cell.length_b   1.000
_cell.length_c   1.000
_cell.angle_alpha   90.00
_cell.angle_beta   90.00
_cell.angle_gamma   90.00
#
_symmetry.space_group_name_H-M   'P 1'
#
loop_
_entity.id
_entity.type
_entity.pdbx_description
1 polymer ?
#
loop_
_entity_poly.entity_id
_entity_poly.type
_entity_poly.pdbx_seq_one_letter_code
_entity_poly.pdbx_strand_id
1 'polypeptide(L)'
;MSRYDKEKSWLETKSTPLKTAGLKPGSNLLLASALHGIARQGKGHDLTELERLATRPFMAMTESEEEIAALGQICSEAKAAARSRSFAAFNAPSAIMSMPDDEPLTKEQFNDQIRELGEETVLQPHIRAVSSDQVQADGSVIPTEAFATTSSALGKSCELTKDEVYFSWGWGDDQNHGISYKTGEFGSFVTGTIRDFPSGTPDLHNGNVSQAVCGTIICWEADQSSSEWYDKLILAMQELSRMAKSLAHDVGGGALNALIGQLPGFSQYADMMFWIENVAMVIGAFLEIFRNKDDKVAEHNYGFNREFLRRYQRPDSFIDFSFDGGSGGNFSLFARALIGPDMG
;
A
#
# COMPACT_ATOMS: atom_id res chain seq x y z
N MET A 1 -13.71 -23.06 -5.69
CA MET A 1 -13.82 -21.95 -6.66
C MET A 1 -12.42 -21.68 -7.16
N SER A 2 -12.19 -21.69 -8.48
CA SER A 2 -10.85 -21.40 -9.00
C SER A 2 -10.49 -19.94 -8.70
N ARG A 3 -9.20 -19.61 -8.67
CA ARG A 3 -8.73 -18.24 -8.48
C ARG A 3 -9.30 -17.29 -9.53
N TYR A 4 -9.38 -17.77 -10.77
CA TYR A 4 -10.01 -17.10 -11.89
C TYR A 4 -11.50 -16.80 -11.65
N ASP A 5 -12.25 -17.72 -11.02
CA ASP A 5 -13.65 -17.48 -10.68
C ASP A 5 -13.82 -16.41 -9.57
N LYS A 6 -12.87 -16.31 -8.62
CA LYS A 6 -12.85 -15.22 -7.61
C LYS A 6 -12.62 -13.86 -8.26
N GLU A 7 -11.67 -13.80 -9.20
CA GLU A 7 -11.30 -12.57 -9.89
C GLU A 7 -12.39 -12.07 -10.85
N LYS A 8 -12.96 -13.00 -11.63
CA LYS A 8 -14.13 -12.72 -12.46
C LYS A 8 -15.31 -12.29 -11.59
N SER A 9 -15.55 -12.95 -10.44
CA SER A 9 -16.58 -12.54 -9.48
C SER A 9 -16.33 -11.15 -8.90
N TRP A 10 -15.08 -10.74 -8.62
CA TRP A 10 -14.76 -9.43 -8.07
C TRP A 10 -15.13 -8.29 -9.03
N LEU A 11 -14.91 -8.48 -10.33
CA LEU A 11 -15.32 -7.53 -11.36
C LEU A 11 -16.81 -7.59 -11.70
N GLU A 12 -17.40 -8.80 -11.71
CA GLU A 12 -18.83 -9.00 -11.95
C GLU A 12 -19.71 -8.48 -10.81
N THR A 13 -19.25 -8.53 -9.55
CA THR A 13 -19.96 -7.90 -8.43
C THR A 13 -19.98 -6.38 -8.55
N LYS A 14 -19.22 -5.78 -9.49
CA LYS A 14 -19.06 -4.33 -9.66
C LYS A 14 -18.75 -3.62 -8.34
N SER A 15 -18.22 -4.37 -7.40
CA SER A 15 -17.88 -3.90 -6.08
C SER A 15 -16.38 -3.72 -6.08
N THR A 16 -15.93 -2.52 -6.45
CA THR A 16 -14.82 -1.95 -5.69
C THR A 16 -15.20 -2.09 -4.22
N PRO A 17 -14.25 -2.33 -3.29
CA PRO A 17 -14.60 -2.29 -1.87
C PRO A 17 -15.41 -1.01 -1.66
N LEU A 18 -16.61 -1.09 -1.08
CA LEU A 18 -17.48 0.07 -0.80
C LEU A 18 -16.68 1.24 -0.17
N LYS A 19 -15.58 0.87 0.49
CA LYS A 19 -14.48 1.64 1.05
C LYS A 19 -13.81 2.62 0.08
N THR A 20 -13.83 2.46 -1.24
CA THR A 20 -13.06 3.31 -2.19
C THR A 20 -13.86 4.44 -2.85
N ALA A 21 -15.19 4.47 -2.67
CA ALA A 21 -16.08 5.43 -3.33
C ALA A 21 -15.85 6.91 -2.90
N GLY A 22 -15.10 7.13 -1.82
CA GLY A 22 -14.71 8.47 -1.35
C GLY A 22 -13.31 8.93 -1.80
N LEU A 23 -12.54 8.07 -2.45
CA LEU A 23 -11.16 8.38 -2.84
C LEU A 23 -11.10 9.25 -4.09
N LYS A 24 -10.09 10.11 -4.17
CA LYS A 24 -9.81 10.92 -5.35
C LYS A 24 -9.13 10.10 -6.45
N PRO A 25 -9.32 10.44 -7.73
CA PRO A 25 -8.71 9.73 -8.85
C PRO A 25 -7.21 9.51 -8.71
N GLY A 26 -6.47 10.51 -8.23
CA GLY A 26 -5.02 10.40 -8.08
C GLY A 26 -4.54 9.38 -7.03
N SER A 27 -5.42 8.92 -6.10
CA SER A 27 -5.09 7.78 -5.22
C SER A 27 -4.94 6.47 -5.99
N ASN A 28 -5.64 6.35 -7.12
CA ASN A 28 -5.69 5.14 -7.93
C ASN A 28 -4.78 5.22 -9.17
N LEU A 29 -3.85 6.17 -9.23
CA LEU A 29 -3.02 6.39 -10.42
C LEU A 29 -2.13 5.19 -10.73
N LEU A 30 -1.44 4.65 -9.72
CA LEU A 30 -0.57 3.48 -9.90
C LEU A 30 -1.37 2.21 -10.15
N LEU A 31 -2.52 2.06 -9.50
CA LEU A 31 -3.43 0.93 -9.74
C LEU A 31 -4.03 0.98 -11.15
N ALA A 32 -4.46 2.15 -11.64
CA ALA A 32 -4.90 2.32 -13.02
C ALA A 32 -3.78 2.00 -14.02
N SER A 33 -2.54 2.37 -13.70
CA SER A 33 -1.35 2.01 -14.49
C SER A 33 -1.11 0.50 -14.49
N ALA A 34 -1.31 -0.18 -13.36
CA ALA A 34 -1.22 -1.63 -13.26
C ALA A 34 -2.29 -2.31 -14.12
N LEU A 35 -3.56 -1.94 -13.96
CA LEU A 35 -4.67 -2.49 -14.76
C LEU A 35 -4.45 -2.26 -16.26
N HIS A 36 -3.97 -1.08 -16.64
CA HIS A 36 -3.59 -0.79 -18.01
C HIS A 36 -2.47 -1.72 -18.49
N GLY A 37 -1.35 -1.78 -17.78
CA GLY A 37 -0.22 -2.65 -18.12
C GLY A 37 -0.61 -4.13 -18.23
N ILE A 38 -1.40 -4.65 -17.29
CA ILE A 38 -1.85 -6.05 -17.30
C ILE A 38 -2.73 -6.34 -18.53
N ALA A 39 -3.63 -5.41 -18.89
CA ALA A 39 -4.42 -5.52 -20.12
C ALA A 39 -3.55 -5.59 -21.38
N ARG A 40 -2.47 -4.78 -21.44
CA ARG A 40 -1.52 -4.80 -22.55
C ARG A 40 -0.74 -6.12 -22.60
N GLN A 41 -0.21 -6.55 -21.46
CA GLN A 41 0.58 -7.77 -21.35
C GLN A 41 -0.22 -9.02 -21.73
N GLY A 42 -1.47 -9.12 -21.30
CA GLY A 42 -2.33 -10.25 -21.67
C GLY A 42 -2.67 -10.33 -23.16
N LYS A 43 -2.44 -9.25 -23.92
CA LYS A 43 -2.54 -9.20 -25.39
C LYS A 43 -1.18 -9.40 -26.09
N GLY A 44 -0.13 -9.70 -25.34
CA GLY A 44 1.22 -9.94 -25.85
C GLY A 44 2.01 -8.67 -26.16
N HIS A 45 1.60 -7.50 -25.64
CA HIS A 45 2.35 -6.28 -25.81
C HIS A 45 3.44 -6.11 -24.76
N ASP A 46 4.56 -5.51 -25.18
CA ASP A 46 5.63 -5.12 -24.27
C ASP A 46 5.22 -3.98 -23.34
N LEU A 47 5.62 -4.11 -22.08
CA LEU A 47 5.38 -3.11 -21.05
C LEU A 47 6.44 -2.00 -21.06
N THR A 48 6.05 -0.79 -20.65
CA THR A 48 6.97 0.26 -20.26
C THR A 48 7.59 -0.04 -18.90
N GLU A 49 8.62 0.72 -18.50
CA GLU A 49 9.21 0.59 -17.17
C GLU A 49 8.21 0.87 -16.05
N LEU A 50 7.39 1.91 -16.23
CA LEU A 50 6.33 2.30 -15.30
C LEU A 50 5.26 1.22 -15.18
N GLU A 51 4.80 0.67 -16.31
CA GLU A 51 3.81 -0.41 -16.30
C GLU A 51 4.39 -1.64 -15.61
N ARG A 52 5.62 -2.06 -15.95
CA ARG A 52 6.31 -3.16 -15.25
C ARG A 52 6.38 -2.94 -13.75
N LEU A 53 6.69 -1.72 -13.32
CA LEU A 53 6.73 -1.38 -11.91
C LEU A 53 5.36 -1.62 -11.26
N ALA A 54 4.29 -1.12 -11.87
CA ALA A 54 2.92 -1.21 -11.36
C ALA A 54 2.35 -2.63 -11.39
N THR A 55 2.66 -3.44 -12.41
CA THR A 55 2.11 -4.80 -12.57
C THR A 55 2.79 -5.86 -11.73
N ARG A 56 4.04 -5.64 -11.30
CA ARG A 56 4.88 -6.61 -10.57
C ARG A 56 4.18 -7.37 -9.44
N PRO A 57 3.46 -6.72 -8.50
CA PRO A 57 2.78 -7.44 -7.42
C PRO A 57 1.73 -8.43 -7.92
N PHE A 58 1.03 -8.09 -9.01
CA PHE A 58 0.03 -8.96 -9.64
C PHE A 58 0.71 -10.10 -10.40
N MET A 59 1.80 -9.83 -11.12
CA MET A 59 2.53 -10.84 -11.88
C MET A 59 3.24 -11.85 -10.98
N ALA A 60 3.68 -11.44 -9.78
CA ALA A 60 4.25 -12.36 -8.78
C ALA A 60 3.27 -13.44 -8.34
N MET A 61 1.98 -13.22 -8.59
CA MET A 61 0.91 -14.15 -8.25
C MET A 61 0.51 -15.07 -9.40
N THR A 62 0.81 -14.73 -10.66
CA THR A 62 0.42 -15.52 -11.83
C THR A 62 1.43 -16.61 -12.11
N GLU A 63 0.96 -17.80 -12.49
CA GLU A 63 1.81 -18.98 -12.68
C GLU A 63 2.09 -19.33 -14.14
N SER A 64 1.28 -18.82 -15.07
CA SER A 64 1.39 -19.17 -16.49
C SER A 64 1.01 -18.03 -17.43
N GLU A 65 1.41 -18.15 -18.69
CA GLU A 65 1.03 -17.21 -19.74
C GLU A 65 -0.49 -17.19 -19.97
N GLU A 66 -1.17 -18.32 -19.80
CA GLU A 66 -2.63 -18.40 -19.87
C GLU A 66 -3.30 -17.62 -18.74
N GLU A 67 -2.76 -17.66 -17.52
CA GLU A 67 -3.26 -16.84 -16.41
C GLU A 67 -3.04 -15.35 -16.67
N ILE A 68 -1.90 -14.96 -17.24
CA ILE A 68 -1.61 -13.57 -17.61
C ILE A 68 -2.58 -13.09 -18.70
N ALA A 69 -2.85 -13.92 -19.71
CA ALA A 69 -3.80 -13.59 -20.78
C ALA A 69 -5.23 -13.44 -20.24
N ALA A 70 -5.66 -14.36 -19.37
CA ALA A 70 -6.93 -14.31 -18.68
C ALA A 70 -7.08 -13.04 -17.84
N LEU A 71 -6.07 -12.73 -17.03
CA LEU A 71 -6.02 -11.53 -16.20
C LEU A 71 -6.03 -10.23 -17.04
N GLY A 72 -5.33 -10.22 -18.17
CA GLY A 72 -5.33 -9.09 -19.09
C GLY A 72 -6.69 -8.85 -19.76
N GLN A 73 -7.41 -9.92 -20.11
CA GLN A 73 -8.78 -9.81 -20.62
C GLN A 73 -9.71 -9.20 -19.56
N ILE A 74 -9.60 -9.68 -18.33
CA ILE A 74 -10.33 -9.18 -17.16
C ILE A 74 -10.06 -7.68 -16.93
N CYS A 75 -8.79 -7.26 -16.97
CA CYS A 75 -8.43 -5.84 -16.83
C CYS A 75 -8.95 -4.98 -18.00
N SER A 76 -8.95 -5.52 -19.22
CA SER A 76 -9.51 -4.84 -20.41
C SER A 76 -11.01 -4.58 -20.24
N GLU A 77 -11.75 -5.56 -19.70
CA GLU A 77 -13.17 -5.44 -19.38
C GLU A 77 -13.41 -4.42 -18.26
N ALA A 78 -12.57 -4.42 -17.21
CA ALA A 78 -12.62 -3.42 -16.14
C ALA A 78 -12.45 -1.99 -16.69
N LYS A 79 -11.49 -1.78 -17.60
CA LYS A 79 -11.28 -0.51 -18.30
C LYS A 79 -12.49 -0.10 -19.14
N ALA A 80 -13.12 -1.03 -19.85
CA ALA A 80 -14.35 -0.77 -20.59
C ALA A 80 -15.52 -0.40 -19.65
N ALA A 81 -15.67 -1.09 -18.52
CA ALA A 81 -16.70 -0.83 -17.53
C ALA A 81 -16.53 0.55 -16.88
N ALA A 82 -15.30 0.96 -16.54
CA ALA A 82 -14.98 2.29 -16.03
C ALA A 82 -15.45 3.40 -16.97
N ARG A 83 -15.23 3.26 -18.28
CA ARG A 83 -15.69 4.23 -19.30
C ARG A 83 -17.22 4.36 -19.36
N SER A 84 -17.94 3.28 -19.10
CA SER A 84 -19.42 3.25 -19.16
C SER A 84 -20.12 3.79 -17.91
N ARG A 85 -19.38 4.26 -16.89
CA ARG A 85 -19.89 4.64 -15.54
C ARG A 85 -20.66 3.53 -14.82
N SER A 86 -20.64 2.29 -15.33
CA SER A 86 -21.21 1.13 -14.65
C SER A 86 -20.29 0.58 -13.54
N PHE A 87 -19.03 1.03 -13.53
CA PHE A 87 -18.00 0.76 -12.53
C PHE A 87 -17.75 2.02 -11.67
N ALA A 88 -18.83 2.64 -11.20
CA ALA A 88 -18.81 3.95 -10.52
C ALA A 88 -18.05 3.98 -9.18
N ALA A 89 -17.73 2.82 -8.60
CA ALA A 89 -17.09 2.74 -7.29
C ALA A 89 -15.55 2.82 -7.37
N PHE A 90 -14.93 2.61 -8.54
CA PHE A 90 -13.49 2.78 -8.74
C PHE A 90 -13.21 4.15 -9.36
N ASN A 91 -12.98 5.14 -8.50
CA ASN A 91 -12.65 6.49 -8.94
C ASN A 91 -11.20 6.53 -9.40
N ALA A 92 -10.94 6.10 -10.64
CA ALA A 92 -9.61 6.04 -11.23
C ALA A 92 -9.41 7.08 -12.33
N PRO A 93 -8.15 7.45 -12.64
CA PRO A 93 -7.85 8.47 -13.65
C PRO A 93 -8.36 8.06 -15.02
N SER A 94 -9.36 8.80 -15.51
CA SER A 94 -10.04 8.47 -16.77
C SER A 94 -9.10 8.52 -17.98
N ALA A 95 -8.05 9.34 -17.92
CA ALA A 95 -7.04 9.44 -18.98
C ALA A 95 -6.33 8.10 -19.20
N ILE A 96 -5.91 7.41 -18.13
CA ILE A 96 -5.24 6.09 -18.21
C ILE A 96 -6.25 4.98 -18.55
N MET A 97 -7.40 4.98 -17.88
CA MET A 97 -8.41 3.94 -18.08
C MET A 97 -9.02 3.94 -19.48
N SER A 98 -8.96 5.08 -20.18
CA SER A 98 -9.46 5.21 -21.56
C SER A 98 -8.42 4.91 -22.63
N MET A 99 -7.15 4.72 -22.27
CA MET A 99 -6.10 4.40 -23.23
C MET A 99 -6.38 3.04 -23.91
N PRO A 100 -6.16 2.93 -25.23
CA PRO A 100 -6.15 1.65 -25.93
C PRO A 100 -5.19 0.64 -25.31
N ASP A 101 -5.48 -0.66 -25.40
CA ASP A 101 -4.62 -1.70 -24.79
C ASP A 101 -3.34 -1.99 -25.61
N ASP A 102 -3.24 -1.44 -26.81
CA ASP A 102 -2.04 -1.51 -27.66
C ASP A 102 -1.12 -0.29 -27.49
N GLU A 103 -1.59 0.78 -26.86
CA GLU A 103 -0.82 2.01 -26.64
C GLU A 103 -0.08 2.01 -25.30
N PRO A 104 1.24 2.26 -25.25
CA PRO A 104 1.99 2.29 -24.01
C PRO A 104 1.75 3.54 -23.16
N LEU A 105 1.65 3.37 -21.84
CA LEU A 105 1.67 4.49 -20.89
C LEU A 105 3.08 5.06 -20.75
N THR A 106 3.26 6.28 -21.23
CA THR A 106 4.53 7.02 -21.14
C THR A 106 4.73 7.68 -19.78
N LYS A 107 6.00 7.96 -19.43
CA LYS A 107 6.34 8.67 -18.19
C LYS A 107 5.78 10.10 -18.20
N GLU A 108 5.74 10.74 -19.35
CA GLU A 108 5.19 12.07 -19.55
C GLU A 108 3.69 12.12 -19.25
N GLN A 109 2.90 11.20 -19.82
CA GLN A 109 1.46 11.10 -19.56
C GLN A 109 1.16 10.81 -18.09
N PHE A 110 1.92 9.90 -17.47
CA PHE A 110 1.78 9.63 -16.05
C PHE A 110 2.08 10.87 -15.19
N ASN A 111 3.14 11.60 -15.53
CA ASN A 111 3.52 12.84 -14.85
C ASN A 111 2.50 13.98 -15.05
N ASP A 112 1.83 14.05 -16.21
CA ASP A 112 0.72 14.98 -16.42
C ASP A 112 -0.42 14.68 -15.44
N GLN A 113 -0.76 13.41 -15.24
CA GLN A 113 -1.79 13.00 -14.28
C GLN A 113 -1.41 13.30 -12.83
N ILE A 114 -0.14 13.15 -12.45
CA ILE A 114 0.30 13.57 -11.11
C ILE A 114 0.12 15.08 -10.92
N ARG A 115 0.50 15.89 -11.92
CA ARG A 115 0.34 17.35 -11.85
C ARG A 115 -1.14 17.77 -11.76
N GLU A 116 -2.02 17.04 -12.42
CA GLU A 116 -3.46 17.30 -12.43
C GLU A 116 -4.14 16.88 -11.12
N LEU A 117 -3.80 15.71 -10.58
CA LEU A 117 -4.56 15.04 -9.50
C LEU A 117 -3.85 15.06 -8.14
N GLY A 118 -2.56 15.39 -8.12
CA GLY A 118 -1.71 15.22 -6.93
C GLY A 118 -2.16 16.04 -5.73
N GLU A 119 -2.52 17.32 -5.93
CA GLU A 119 -2.98 18.19 -4.84
C GLU A 119 -4.23 17.65 -4.15
N GLU A 120 -5.27 17.30 -4.93
CA GLU A 120 -6.50 16.77 -4.32
C GLU A 120 -6.28 15.41 -3.66
N THR A 121 -5.32 14.62 -4.15
CA THR A 121 -4.97 13.33 -3.55
C THR A 121 -4.34 13.51 -2.17
N VAL A 122 -3.31 14.36 -2.04
CA VAL A 122 -2.58 14.52 -0.77
C VAL A 122 -3.38 15.24 0.31
N LEU A 123 -4.42 15.99 -0.08
CA LEU A 123 -5.31 16.71 0.83
C LEU A 123 -6.51 15.87 1.32
N GLN A 124 -6.56 14.58 1.01
CA GLN A 124 -7.65 13.72 1.47
C GLN A 124 -7.60 13.47 2.98
N PRO A 125 -8.77 13.38 3.66
CA PRO A 125 -8.85 13.34 5.11
C PRO A 125 -8.28 12.07 5.77
N HIS A 126 -8.15 10.97 5.03
CA HIS A 126 -7.49 9.74 5.51
C HIS A 126 -5.98 9.75 5.31
N ILE A 127 -5.42 10.77 4.68
CA ILE A 127 -3.97 10.96 4.57
C ILE A 127 -3.56 11.99 5.62
N ARG A 128 -2.56 11.65 6.43
CA ARG A 128 -2.17 12.49 7.56
C ARG A 128 -0.66 12.59 7.69
N ALA A 129 -0.15 13.82 7.68
CA ALA A 129 1.19 14.14 8.14
C ALA A 129 1.20 14.33 9.66
N VAL A 130 2.17 13.73 10.33
CA VAL A 130 2.33 13.79 11.80
C VAL A 130 3.74 14.26 12.11
N SER A 131 3.86 15.27 12.96
CA SER A 131 5.14 15.74 13.50
C SER A 131 5.53 14.97 14.78
N SER A 132 6.81 14.94 15.12
CA SER A 132 7.31 14.24 16.32
C SER A 132 6.64 14.72 17.61
N ASP A 133 6.24 15.99 17.69
CA ASP A 133 5.65 16.58 18.89
C ASP A 133 4.18 16.17 19.10
N GLN A 134 3.56 15.56 18.08
CA GLN A 134 2.21 15.01 18.18
C GLN A 134 2.19 13.57 18.68
N VAL A 135 3.36 12.91 18.75
CA VAL A 135 3.49 11.57 19.32
C VAL A 135 3.47 11.67 20.84
N GLN A 136 2.55 10.94 21.47
CA GLN A 136 2.37 10.94 22.91
C GLN A 136 3.52 10.18 23.61
N ALA A 137 3.61 10.33 24.94
CA ALA A 137 4.63 9.64 25.73
C ALA A 137 4.51 8.10 25.68
N ASP A 138 3.31 7.59 25.42
CA ASP A 138 3.03 6.16 25.22
C ASP A 138 3.22 5.70 23.77
N GLY A 139 3.78 6.55 22.90
CA GLY A 139 4.03 6.24 21.48
C GLY A 139 2.82 6.38 20.57
N SER A 140 1.63 6.66 21.10
CA SER A 140 0.41 6.80 20.32
C SER A 140 0.33 8.16 19.61
N VAL A 141 -0.49 8.24 18.56
CA VAL A 141 -0.83 9.50 17.90
C VAL A 141 -2.34 9.67 17.94
N ILE A 142 -2.83 10.70 18.63
CA ILE A 142 -4.27 10.97 18.73
C ILE A 142 -4.82 11.26 17.32
N PRO A 143 -5.80 10.50 16.82
CA PRO A 143 -6.41 10.75 15.53
C PRO A 143 -7.25 12.03 15.57
N THR A 144 -7.21 12.82 14.49
CA THR A 144 -8.22 13.86 14.27
C THR A 144 -9.56 13.20 13.95
N GLU A 145 -10.67 13.85 14.27
CA GLU A 145 -12.01 13.32 13.96
C GLU A 145 -12.18 12.97 12.47
N ALA A 146 -11.77 13.87 11.57
CA ALA A 146 -11.84 13.63 10.12
C ALA A 146 -11.09 12.35 9.69
N PHE A 147 -9.84 12.19 10.14
CA PHE A 147 -9.05 10.98 9.90
C PHE A 147 -9.74 9.73 10.46
N ALA A 148 -10.16 9.75 11.73
CA ALA A 148 -10.82 8.59 12.35
C ALA A 148 -12.10 8.18 11.61
N THR A 149 -12.93 9.15 11.23
CA THR A 149 -14.17 8.91 10.49
C THR A 149 -13.89 8.32 9.11
N THR A 150 -12.97 8.90 8.34
CA THR A 150 -12.65 8.39 7.00
C THR A 150 -11.96 7.04 7.08
N SER A 151 -10.94 6.84 7.93
CA SER A 151 -10.27 5.55 8.09
C SER A 151 -11.24 4.43 8.51
N SER A 152 -12.20 4.72 9.41
CA SER A 152 -13.23 3.74 9.76
C SER A 152 -14.15 3.38 8.59
N ALA A 153 -14.42 4.32 7.67
CA ALA A 153 -15.19 4.05 6.45
C ALA A 153 -14.37 3.28 5.40
N LEU A 154 -13.04 3.46 5.39
CA LEU A 154 -12.11 2.72 4.53
C LEU A 154 -11.85 1.28 5.00
N GLY A 155 -12.26 0.92 6.22
CA GLY A 155 -12.53 -0.46 6.62
C GLY A 155 -11.93 -0.90 7.95
N LYS A 156 -12.70 -1.72 8.67
CA LYS A 156 -12.28 -2.55 9.81
C LYS A 156 -12.51 -4.02 9.45
N SER A 157 -11.73 -4.94 10.03
CA SER A 157 -12.22 -6.32 10.16
C SER A 157 -13.41 -6.33 11.14
N CYS A 158 -14.39 -7.19 10.90
CA CYS A 158 -15.58 -7.33 11.74
C CYS A 158 -15.75 -8.78 12.21
N GLU A 159 -14.68 -9.55 12.20
CA GLU A 159 -14.75 -10.96 12.57
C GLU A 159 -14.65 -11.15 14.08
N LEU A 160 -15.22 -12.25 14.56
CA LEU A 160 -15.32 -12.64 15.97
C LEU A 160 -14.66 -14.01 16.13
N THR A 161 -13.34 -14.07 16.01
CA THR A 161 -12.57 -15.31 16.16
C THR A 161 -11.54 -15.16 17.28
N LYS A 162 -11.00 -16.28 17.77
CA LYS A 162 -10.08 -16.35 18.92
C LYS A 162 -8.71 -16.77 18.42
N ASP A 163 -8.15 -16.03 17.48
CA ASP A 163 -7.11 -16.62 16.64
C ASP A 163 -5.72 -16.02 16.85
N GLU A 164 -4.72 -16.79 16.44
CA GLU A 164 -3.31 -16.46 16.56
C GLU A 164 -2.98 -15.37 15.55
N VAL A 165 -2.26 -14.32 15.97
CA VAL A 165 -1.86 -13.26 15.04
C VAL A 165 -0.44 -13.43 14.56
N TYR A 166 -0.19 -12.96 13.34
CA TYR A 166 1.15 -12.74 12.82
C TYR A 166 1.19 -11.41 12.06
N PHE A 167 2.39 -10.91 11.81
CA PHE A 167 2.61 -9.67 11.08
C PHE A 167 3.40 -9.93 9.81
N SER A 168 3.11 -9.16 8.78
CA SER A 168 4.00 -9.01 7.64
C SER A 168 4.26 -7.54 7.36
N TRP A 169 5.43 -7.24 6.82
CA TRP A 169 5.79 -5.88 6.43
C TRP A 169 6.68 -5.85 5.20
N GLY A 170 6.68 -4.69 4.55
CA GLY A 170 7.56 -4.36 3.45
C GLY A 170 7.93 -2.89 3.52
N TRP A 171 9.22 -2.58 3.64
CA TRP A 171 9.76 -1.23 3.73
C TRP A 171 10.82 -0.99 2.65
N GLY A 172 10.93 0.25 2.20
CA GLY A 172 11.93 0.70 1.23
C GLY A 172 12.37 2.14 1.52
N ASP A 173 13.63 2.44 1.25
CA ASP A 173 14.20 3.78 1.40
C ASP A 173 14.66 4.40 0.07
N ASP A 174 14.95 5.70 0.14
CA ASP A 174 15.42 6.52 -0.97
C ASP A 174 16.87 6.22 -1.39
N GLN A 175 17.58 5.34 -0.68
CA GLN A 175 18.94 4.89 -1.02
C GLN A 175 18.95 3.47 -1.60
N ASN A 176 17.79 2.99 -2.05
CA ASN A 176 17.64 1.72 -2.75
C ASN A 176 17.85 0.48 -1.85
N HIS A 177 17.70 0.62 -0.53
CA HIS A 177 17.55 -0.53 0.37
C HIS A 177 16.07 -0.83 0.60
N GLY A 178 15.77 -2.10 0.83
CA GLY A 178 14.43 -2.55 1.16
C GLY A 178 14.46 -3.88 1.89
N ILE A 179 13.45 -4.09 2.72
CA ILE A 179 13.29 -5.31 3.48
C ILE A 179 11.81 -5.69 3.52
N SER A 180 11.55 -6.99 3.51
CA SER A 180 10.23 -7.53 3.75
C SER A 180 10.36 -8.73 4.67
N TYR A 181 9.38 -8.93 5.54
CA TYR A 181 9.39 -10.07 6.43
C TYR A 181 7.98 -10.50 6.80
N LYS A 182 7.85 -11.77 7.17
CA LYS A 182 6.67 -12.35 7.79
C LYS A 182 7.11 -13.02 9.09
N THR A 183 6.42 -12.71 10.18
CA THR A 183 6.67 -13.38 11.45
C THR A 183 6.10 -14.80 11.47
N GLY A 184 6.55 -15.61 12.43
CA GLY A 184 5.74 -16.72 12.90
C GLY A 184 4.46 -16.23 13.58
N GLU A 185 3.57 -17.17 13.88
CA GLU A 185 2.39 -16.93 14.70
C GLU A 185 2.81 -16.65 16.15
N PHE A 186 2.14 -15.69 16.79
CA PHE A 186 2.38 -15.34 18.19
C PHE A 186 1.47 -16.11 19.18
N GLY A 187 0.65 -17.02 18.64
CA GLY A 187 -0.32 -17.79 19.41
C GLY A 187 -1.55 -16.97 19.83
N SER A 188 -2.41 -17.58 20.64
CA SER A 188 -3.61 -16.91 21.16
C SER A 188 -3.30 -15.73 22.10
N PHE A 189 -4.10 -14.67 21.98
CA PHE A 189 -4.01 -13.47 22.82
C PHE A 189 -5.23 -13.32 23.73
N VAL A 190 -5.01 -12.67 24.88
CA VAL A 190 -6.06 -12.06 25.71
C VAL A 190 -5.70 -10.60 25.91
N THR A 191 -6.69 -9.76 26.19
CA THR A 191 -6.48 -8.32 26.39
C THR A 191 -5.39 -8.06 27.44
N GLY A 192 -4.41 -7.23 27.08
CA GLY A 192 -3.27 -6.87 27.93
C GLY A 192 -2.04 -7.78 27.80
N THR A 193 -2.10 -8.84 26.97
CA THR A 193 -0.92 -9.67 26.70
C THR A 193 0.11 -8.92 25.86
N ILE A 194 1.36 -8.93 26.33
CA ILE A 194 2.53 -8.43 25.59
C ILE A 194 3.39 -9.63 25.16
N ARG A 195 3.85 -9.63 23.92
CA ARG A 195 4.77 -10.63 23.36
C ARG A 195 5.95 -9.92 22.74
N ASP A 196 7.15 -10.46 22.95
CA ASP A 196 8.35 -10.02 22.26
C ASP A 196 8.49 -10.73 20.91
N PHE A 197 9.08 -10.06 19.94
CA PHE A 197 9.47 -10.69 18.69
C PHE A 197 10.57 -11.74 18.94
N PRO A 198 10.53 -12.90 18.26
CA PRO A 198 11.57 -13.92 18.41
C PRO A 198 12.97 -13.37 18.11
N SER A 199 13.98 -13.87 18.83
CA SER A 199 15.38 -13.50 18.61
C SER A 199 15.80 -13.88 17.18
N GLY A 200 16.11 -12.88 16.35
CA GLY A 200 16.42 -13.06 14.92
C GLY A 200 15.34 -12.55 13.97
N THR A 201 14.21 -12.05 14.48
CA THR A 201 13.32 -11.22 13.68
C THR A 201 14.10 -9.99 13.21
N PRO A 202 14.12 -9.69 11.89
CA PRO A 202 14.78 -8.50 11.40
C PRO A 202 14.06 -7.23 11.85
N ASP A 203 14.78 -6.11 11.86
CA ASP A 203 14.17 -4.80 12.04
C ASP A 203 13.13 -4.52 10.94
N LEU A 204 12.16 -3.63 11.23
CA LEU A 204 11.19 -3.19 10.22
C LEU A 204 11.89 -2.62 8.98
N HIS A 205 13.01 -1.92 9.19
CA HIS A 205 13.91 -1.44 8.15
C HIS A 205 15.35 -1.39 8.69
N ASN A 206 16.31 -1.69 7.84
CA ASN A 206 17.73 -1.54 8.12
C ASN A 206 18.43 -1.04 6.84
N GLY A 207 18.82 0.24 6.84
CA GLY A 207 19.42 0.90 5.69
C GLY A 207 19.72 2.37 5.96
N ASN A 208 20.46 3.00 5.05
CA ASN A 208 20.73 4.43 5.11
C ASN A 208 19.55 5.20 4.51
N VAL A 209 18.97 6.12 5.28
CA VAL A 209 17.89 7.00 4.83
C VAL A 209 18.46 8.40 4.62
N SER A 210 18.48 8.87 3.37
CA SER A 210 18.95 10.24 3.09
C SER A 210 17.78 11.22 3.19
N GLN A 211 16.61 10.83 2.67
CA GLN A 211 15.40 11.65 2.68
C GLN A 211 14.23 10.96 3.39
N ALA A 212 13.86 9.76 2.96
CA ALA A 212 12.62 9.12 3.37
C ALA A 212 12.69 7.59 3.32
N VAL A 213 11.93 6.96 4.23
CA VAL A 213 11.64 5.54 4.24
C VAL A 213 10.14 5.35 4.34
N CYS A 214 9.58 4.44 3.54
CA CYS A 214 8.15 4.16 3.53
C CYS A 214 7.89 2.66 3.50
N GLY A 215 6.73 2.25 4.00
CA GLY A 215 6.38 0.84 4.02
C GLY A 215 4.96 0.58 4.48
N THR A 216 4.61 -0.69 4.35
CA THR A 216 3.34 -1.26 4.78
C THR A 216 3.60 -2.24 5.92
N ILE A 217 2.70 -2.25 6.91
CA ILE A 217 2.61 -3.31 7.91
C ILE A 217 1.18 -3.81 7.90
N ILE A 218 1.03 -5.13 7.88
CA ILE A 218 -0.27 -5.79 7.90
C ILE A 218 -0.30 -6.75 9.09
N CYS A 219 -1.39 -6.64 9.86
CA CYS A 219 -1.73 -7.58 10.91
C CYS A 219 -2.73 -8.60 10.36
N TRP A 220 -2.47 -9.87 10.63
CA TRP A 220 -3.22 -10.99 10.10
C TRP A 220 -3.69 -11.89 11.23
N GLU A 221 -4.87 -12.49 11.03
CA GLU A 221 -5.32 -13.67 11.74
C GLU A 221 -4.78 -14.91 11.02
N ALA A 222 -4.31 -15.88 11.79
CA ALA A 222 -3.85 -17.16 11.30
C ALA A 222 -5.03 -18.13 11.24
N ASP A 223 -5.71 -18.17 10.10
CA ASP A 223 -6.69 -19.20 9.77
C ASP A 223 -6.52 -19.70 8.31
N GLN A 224 -7.50 -20.43 7.78
CA GLN A 224 -7.39 -21.60 6.85
C GLN A 224 -6.72 -21.42 5.46
N SER A 225 -5.85 -20.44 5.24
CA SER A 225 -5.08 -20.32 3.99
C SER A 225 -3.93 -21.36 3.90
N SER A 226 -3.63 -21.84 2.69
CA SER A 226 -2.55 -22.82 2.47
C SER A 226 -1.17 -22.17 2.50
N SER A 227 -0.13 -22.94 2.84
CA SER A 227 1.27 -22.45 2.85
C SER A 227 1.72 -21.84 1.52
N GLU A 228 1.27 -22.41 0.39
CA GLU A 228 1.58 -21.93 -0.95
C GLU A 228 0.99 -20.54 -1.23
N TRP A 229 -0.22 -20.25 -0.71
CA TRP A 229 -0.81 -18.92 -0.80
C TRP A 229 0.01 -17.90 -0.01
N TYR A 230 0.44 -18.28 1.20
CA TYR A 230 1.26 -17.43 2.04
C TYR A 230 2.62 -17.10 1.41
N ASP A 231 3.28 -18.05 0.76
CA ASP A 231 4.56 -17.81 0.08
C ASP A 231 4.41 -16.79 -1.06
N LYS A 232 3.34 -16.91 -1.85
CA LYS A 232 3.04 -15.96 -2.94
C LYS A 232 2.67 -14.57 -2.41
N LEU A 233 1.91 -14.50 -1.32
CA LEU A 233 1.65 -13.23 -0.63
C LEU A 233 2.96 -12.55 -0.20
N ILE A 234 3.92 -13.30 0.35
CA ILE A 234 5.23 -12.75 0.72
C ILE A 234 5.98 -12.23 -0.51
N LEU A 235 5.95 -12.96 -1.63
CA LEU A 235 6.55 -12.50 -2.89
C LEU A 235 5.90 -11.20 -3.39
N ALA A 236 4.58 -11.08 -3.30
CA ALA A 236 3.91 -9.84 -3.65
C ALA A 236 4.28 -8.69 -2.69
N MET A 237 4.38 -8.95 -1.38
CA MET A 237 4.85 -7.96 -0.39
C MET A 237 6.30 -7.53 -0.65
N GLN A 238 7.15 -8.44 -1.14
CA GLN A 238 8.50 -8.11 -1.62
C GLN A 238 8.45 -7.18 -2.83
N GLU A 239 7.60 -7.47 -3.82
CA GLU A 239 7.43 -6.58 -4.99
C GLU A 239 6.87 -5.22 -4.59
N LEU A 240 5.96 -5.17 -3.61
CA LEU A 240 5.44 -3.93 -3.05
C LEU A 240 6.52 -3.13 -2.30
N SER A 241 7.38 -3.78 -1.53
CA SER A 241 8.57 -3.14 -0.93
C SER A 241 9.52 -2.62 -2.00
N ARG A 242 9.76 -3.37 -3.08
CA ARG A 242 10.57 -2.92 -4.23
C ARG A 242 9.93 -1.75 -4.96
N MET A 243 8.60 -1.72 -5.06
CA MET A 243 7.84 -0.62 -5.63
C MET A 243 7.95 0.63 -4.76
N ALA A 244 7.68 0.52 -3.45
CA ALA A 244 7.84 1.60 -2.49
C ALA A 244 9.26 2.18 -2.53
N LYS A 245 10.28 1.32 -2.57
CA LYS A 245 11.69 1.68 -2.76
C LYS A 245 11.94 2.46 -4.06
N SER A 246 11.45 1.97 -5.20
CA SER A 246 11.66 2.62 -6.50
C SER A 246 11.00 4.00 -6.55
N LEU A 247 9.85 4.13 -5.90
CA LEU A 247 9.12 5.39 -5.81
C LEU A 247 9.75 6.38 -4.82
N ALA A 248 10.29 5.88 -3.69
CA ALA A 248 11.04 6.69 -2.72
C ALA A 248 12.34 7.24 -3.31
N HIS A 249 13.04 6.47 -4.14
CA HIS A 249 14.21 6.92 -4.89
C HIS A 249 13.89 8.05 -5.88
N ASP A 250 12.70 8.02 -6.49
CA ASP A 250 12.26 9.00 -7.49
C ASP A 250 11.59 10.25 -6.87
N VAL A 251 11.51 10.34 -5.52
CA VAL A 251 11.10 11.55 -4.79
C VAL A 251 12.04 12.71 -5.15
N GLY A 252 11.49 13.84 -5.57
CA GLY A 252 12.26 14.96 -6.14
C GLY A 252 12.40 14.93 -7.67
N GLY A 253 11.64 14.10 -8.38
CA GLY A 253 11.48 14.19 -9.84
C GLY A 253 10.78 15.48 -10.31
N GLY A 254 11.11 15.96 -11.51
CA GLY A 254 10.66 17.27 -12.02
C GLY A 254 9.14 17.51 -12.09
N ALA A 255 8.33 16.45 -12.21
CA ALA A 255 6.87 16.56 -12.30
C ALA A 255 6.21 16.88 -10.96
N LEU A 256 6.63 16.23 -9.87
CA LEU A 256 6.19 16.58 -8.53
C LEU A 256 6.88 17.84 -8.03
N ASN A 257 8.15 18.12 -8.38
CA ASN A 257 8.81 19.38 -8.01
C ASN A 257 8.04 20.64 -8.46
N ALA A 258 7.37 20.56 -9.62
CA ALA A 258 6.51 21.65 -10.11
C ALA A 258 5.23 21.83 -9.25
N LEU A 259 4.65 20.73 -8.76
CA LEU A 259 3.51 20.71 -7.83
C LEU A 259 3.93 21.17 -6.42
N ILE A 260 5.08 20.69 -5.94
CA ILE A 260 5.77 21.05 -4.70
C ILE A 260 5.96 22.57 -4.59
N GLY A 261 6.37 23.24 -5.67
CA GLY A 261 6.56 24.69 -5.70
C GLY A 261 5.26 25.50 -5.55
N GLN A 262 4.10 24.86 -5.68
CA GLN A 262 2.78 25.49 -5.63
C GLN A 262 2.04 25.26 -4.31
N LEU A 263 2.45 24.27 -3.50
CA LEU A 263 1.77 23.91 -2.25
C LEU A 263 2.46 24.52 -1.01
N PRO A 264 1.92 25.61 -0.40
CA PRO A 264 2.54 26.25 0.75
C PRO A 264 2.56 25.33 1.98
N GLY A 265 3.75 25.05 2.54
CA GLY A 265 3.95 24.25 3.76
C GLY A 265 3.96 22.73 3.57
N PHE A 266 3.62 22.23 2.37
CA PHE A 266 3.55 20.80 2.01
C PHE A 266 4.71 20.35 1.11
N SER A 267 5.52 21.29 0.65
CA SER A 267 6.53 21.15 -0.41
C SER A 267 7.60 20.08 -0.17
N GLN A 268 7.81 19.60 1.06
CA GLN A 268 8.82 18.56 1.36
C GLN A 268 8.22 17.17 1.60
N TYR A 269 6.89 17.04 1.67
CA TYR A 269 6.22 15.81 2.11
C TYR A 269 5.16 15.29 1.14
N ALA A 270 4.69 16.14 0.21
CA ALA A 270 3.64 15.80 -0.75
C ALA A 270 4.02 14.57 -1.59
N ASP A 271 5.27 14.46 -2.04
CA ASP A 271 5.74 13.33 -2.85
C ASP A 271 5.65 12.00 -2.11
N MET A 272 6.17 11.97 -0.88
CA MET A 272 6.11 10.79 -0.03
C MET A 272 4.66 10.39 0.25
N MET A 273 3.80 11.36 0.59
CA MET A 273 2.37 11.10 0.85
C MET A 273 1.63 10.57 -0.38
N PHE A 274 1.86 11.18 -1.55
CA PHE A 274 1.25 10.76 -2.81
C PHE A 274 1.62 9.32 -3.17
N TRP A 275 2.90 8.96 -3.01
CA TRP A 275 3.38 7.62 -3.32
C TRP A 275 2.92 6.57 -2.31
N ILE A 276 2.90 6.91 -1.02
CA ILE A 276 2.36 6.02 0.02
C ILE A 276 0.90 5.68 -0.27
N GLU A 277 0.09 6.69 -0.61
CA GLU A 277 -1.31 6.48 -0.96
C GLU A 277 -1.46 5.58 -2.20
N ASN A 278 -0.69 5.85 -3.26
CA ASN A 278 -0.78 5.05 -4.48
C ASN A 278 -0.32 3.60 -4.29
N VAL A 279 0.72 3.37 -3.48
CA VAL A 279 1.16 2.03 -3.10
C VAL A 279 0.10 1.35 -2.24
N ALA A 280 -0.46 2.04 -1.24
CA ALA A 280 -1.55 1.54 -0.40
C ALA A 280 -2.74 1.09 -1.24
N MET A 281 -3.09 1.82 -2.30
CA MET A 281 -4.18 1.43 -3.20
C MET A 281 -3.86 0.20 -4.04
N VAL A 282 -2.62 0.05 -4.50
CA VAL A 282 -2.18 -1.18 -5.17
C VAL A 282 -2.24 -2.37 -4.20
N ILE A 283 -1.78 -2.21 -2.96
CA ILE A 283 -1.86 -3.24 -1.92
C ILE A 283 -3.31 -3.59 -1.63
N GLY A 284 -4.17 -2.60 -1.41
CA GLY A 284 -5.58 -2.82 -1.14
C GLY A 284 -6.27 -3.61 -2.24
N ALA A 285 -6.08 -3.22 -3.50
CA ALA A 285 -6.64 -3.96 -4.64
C ALA A 285 -6.05 -5.37 -4.76
N PHE A 286 -4.73 -5.50 -4.60
CA PHE A 286 -4.04 -6.78 -4.58
C PHE A 286 -4.66 -7.74 -3.54
N LEU A 287 -4.86 -7.25 -2.30
CA LEU A 287 -5.45 -8.03 -1.22
C LEU A 287 -6.91 -8.36 -1.52
N GLU A 288 -7.69 -7.47 -2.10
CA GLU A 288 -9.09 -7.76 -2.43
C GLU A 288 -9.23 -8.81 -3.55
N ILE A 289 -8.30 -8.82 -4.52
CA ILE A 289 -8.32 -9.76 -5.65
C ILE A 289 -7.80 -11.14 -5.23
N PHE A 290 -6.72 -11.19 -4.44
CA PHE A 290 -6.00 -12.44 -4.21
C PHE A 290 -6.16 -13.05 -2.81
N ARG A 291 -6.80 -12.38 -1.85
CA ARG A 291 -6.91 -12.87 -0.46
C ARG A 291 -8.09 -13.83 -0.24
N ASN A 292 -7.96 -14.67 0.78
CA ASN A 292 -9.10 -15.21 1.49
C ASN A 292 -9.69 -14.10 2.39
N LYS A 293 -11.02 -13.90 2.39
CA LYS A 293 -11.57 -12.67 2.99
C LYS A 293 -11.43 -12.61 4.51
N ASP A 294 -11.13 -13.72 5.16
CA ASP A 294 -11.32 -13.90 6.59
C ASP A 294 -10.04 -13.56 7.41
N ASP A 295 -8.86 -13.56 6.78
CA ASP A 295 -7.58 -13.56 7.52
C ASP A 295 -6.97 -12.15 7.83
N LYS A 296 -7.54 -11.03 7.34
CA LYS A 296 -6.92 -9.69 7.51
C LYS A 296 -7.57 -8.88 8.63
N VAL A 297 -6.78 -8.54 9.64
CA VAL A 297 -7.17 -7.64 10.74
C VAL A 297 -7.18 -6.19 10.27
N ALA A 298 -6.00 -5.66 9.94
CA ALA A 298 -5.82 -4.28 9.51
C ALA A 298 -4.49 -4.12 8.75
N GLU A 299 -4.44 -3.10 7.90
CA GLU A 299 -3.24 -2.69 7.16
C GLU A 299 -2.99 -1.23 7.42
N HIS A 300 -1.72 -0.88 7.63
CA HIS A 300 -1.28 0.48 7.78
C HIS A 300 -0.10 0.75 6.85
N ASN A 301 -0.13 1.93 6.22
CA ASN A 301 0.91 2.40 5.33
C ASN A 301 1.54 3.67 5.95
N TYR A 302 2.86 3.71 6.00
CA TYR A 302 3.63 4.71 6.74
C TYR A 302 4.78 5.28 5.92
N GLY A 303 5.15 6.51 6.23
CA GLY A 303 6.31 7.20 5.70
C GLY A 303 6.99 8.02 6.79
N PHE A 304 8.31 7.91 6.87
CA PHE A 304 9.13 8.68 7.78
C PHE A 304 10.21 9.41 7.02
N ASN A 305 10.30 10.72 7.24
CA ASN A 305 11.44 11.49 6.78
C ASN A 305 12.61 11.38 7.78
N ARG A 306 13.82 11.74 7.31
CA ARG A 306 15.03 11.70 8.14
C ARG A 306 14.93 12.56 9.41
N GLU A 307 14.27 13.71 9.34
CA GLU A 307 14.17 14.65 10.47
C GLU A 307 13.32 14.08 11.62
N PHE A 308 12.19 13.45 11.28
CA PHE A 308 11.32 12.75 12.21
C PHE A 308 12.08 11.61 12.88
N LEU A 309 12.74 10.75 12.10
CA LEU A 309 13.52 9.63 12.65
C LEU A 309 14.61 10.11 13.62
N ARG A 310 15.30 11.21 13.29
CA ARG A 310 16.33 11.82 14.16
C ARG A 310 15.76 12.33 15.47
N ARG A 311 14.61 13.03 15.44
CA ARG A 311 13.95 13.51 16.67
C ARG A 311 13.43 12.36 17.53
N TYR A 312 13.05 11.26 16.89
CA TYR A 312 12.46 10.10 17.55
C TYR A 312 13.49 9.13 18.16
N GLN A 313 14.78 9.38 17.97
CA GLN A 313 15.87 8.57 18.53
C GLN A 313 16.10 8.87 20.02
N ARG A 314 15.17 8.44 20.89
CA ARG A 314 15.36 8.46 22.35
C ARG A 314 15.30 7.05 22.92
N PRO A 315 16.07 6.72 23.97
CA PRO A 315 16.10 5.38 24.57
C PRO A 315 14.74 4.84 25.02
N ASP A 316 13.78 5.72 25.31
CA ASP A 316 12.45 5.35 25.81
C ASP A 316 11.33 5.69 24.81
N SER A 317 11.67 6.14 23.59
CA SER A 317 10.68 6.46 22.57
C SER A 317 10.43 5.25 21.66
N PHE A 318 9.15 4.98 21.40
CA PHE A 318 8.67 3.95 20.48
C PHE A 318 7.37 4.42 19.84
N ILE A 319 7.11 4.07 18.59
CA ILE A 319 5.84 4.35 17.91
C ILE A 319 4.93 3.17 18.16
N ASP A 320 3.68 3.44 18.57
CA ASP A 320 2.63 2.44 18.62
C ASP A 320 1.87 2.42 17.30
N PHE A 321 2.03 1.33 16.55
CA PHE A 321 1.17 1.01 15.42
C PHE A 321 -0.03 0.20 15.93
N SER A 322 -1.15 0.88 16.16
CA SER A 322 -2.41 0.25 16.60
C SER A 322 -3.23 -0.26 15.41
N PHE A 323 -3.57 -1.55 15.44
CA PHE A 323 -4.34 -2.29 14.46
C PHE A 323 -5.70 -2.65 15.08
N ASP A 324 -6.73 -1.85 14.78
CA ASP A 324 -8.11 -2.06 15.23
C ASP A 324 -8.85 -3.02 14.28
N GLY A 325 -8.92 -4.30 14.67
CA GLY A 325 -9.69 -5.34 14.01
C GLY A 325 -11.19 -5.32 14.34
N GLY A 326 -11.71 -4.24 14.93
CA GLY A 326 -13.09 -4.14 15.35
C GLY A 326 -13.42 -5.14 16.45
N SER A 327 -14.30 -6.08 16.15
CA SER A 327 -14.69 -7.13 17.10
C SER A 327 -13.62 -8.21 17.33
N GLY A 328 -12.63 -8.32 16.45
CA GLY A 328 -11.51 -9.27 16.56
C GLY A 328 -10.42 -8.85 17.55
N GLY A 329 -10.48 -7.61 18.04
CA GLY A 329 -9.54 -7.06 19.01
C GLY A 329 -8.71 -5.90 18.45
N ASN A 330 -7.93 -5.26 19.33
CA ASN A 330 -6.98 -4.21 18.99
C ASN A 330 -5.58 -4.69 19.35
N PHE A 331 -4.68 -4.70 18.36
CA PHE A 331 -3.30 -5.14 18.49
C PHE A 331 -2.35 -3.97 18.32
N SER A 332 -1.32 -3.87 19.15
CA SER A 332 -0.29 -2.83 19.06
C SER A 332 1.05 -3.44 18.67
N LEU A 333 1.72 -2.85 17.68
CA LEU A 333 3.12 -3.13 17.35
C LEU A 333 3.96 -1.92 17.74
N PHE A 334 4.89 -2.13 18.68
CA PHE A 334 5.79 -1.09 19.15
C PHE A 334 7.11 -1.11 18.38
N ALA A 335 7.47 0.01 17.77
CA ALA A 335 8.71 0.13 16.99
C ALA A 335 9.59 1.28 17.47
N ARG A 336 10.91 1.09 17.50
CA ARG A 336 11.87 2.12 17.88
C ARG A 336 12.78 2.47 16.70
N ALA A 337 13.08 3.76 16.56
CA ALA A 337 14.10 4.22 15.61
C ALA A 337 15.50 4.17 16.27
N LEU A 338 16.42 3.44 15.64
CA LEU A 338 17.84 3.44 15.98
C LEU A 338 18.61 3.97 14.77
N ILE A 339 19.25 5.14 14.88
CA ILE A 339 20.05 5.71 13.79
C ILE A 339 21.53 5.60 14.16
N GLY A 340 22.34 5.03 13.27
CA GLY A 340 23.80 5.02 13.41
C GLY A 340 24.42 6.42 13.31
N PRO A 341 25.70 6.61 13.67
CA PRO A 341 26.38 7.89 13.47
C PRO A 341 26.37 8.28 11.99
N ASP A 342 26.23 9.58 11.69
CA ASP A 342 26.33 10.09 10.32
C ASP A 342 27.72 9.72 9.76
N MET A 343 27.75 8.82 8.77
CA MET A 343 28.96 8.56 7.99
C MET A 343 29.07 9.71 6.97
N GLY A 344 29.88 10.71 7.30
CA GLY A 344 30.02 11.97 6.55
C GLY A 344 30.69 11.84 5.19
#